data_AF-A0A0C9PMA7-F1
#
_entry.id   AF-A0A0C9PMA7-F1
#
_cell.length_a   1.000
_cell.length_b   1.000
_cell.length_c   1.000
_cell.angle_alpha   90.00
_cell.angle_beta   90.00
_cell.angle_gamma   90.00
#
_symmetry.space_group_name_H-M   'P 1'
#
loop_
_entity.id
_entity.type
_entity.pdbx_description
1 polymer ?
#
loop_
_entity_poly.entity_id
_entity_poly.type
_entity_poly.pdbx_seq_one_letter_code
_entity_poly.pdbx_strand_id
1 'polypeptide(L)'
;MVDGTVQEKFASLVANAVGGDVIFDKQNDLKNSEVTLLRWVIERSFGWLQKCRRLWKNCEREFHKSAMMVTLSFLRFMLKKH
;
A
#
# COMPACT_ATOMS: atom_id res chain seq x y z
N MET A 1 -14.55 8.00 -11.17
CA MET A 1 -13.82 9.17 -10.64
C MET A 1 -14.31 9.35 -9.22
N VAL A 2 -13.45 9.21 -8.21
CA VAL A 2 -13.82 9.51 -6.82
C VAL A 2 -13.62 11.01 -6.63
N ASP A 3 -14.64 11.73 -6.18
CA ASP A 3 -14.59 13.20 -6.03
C ASP A 3 -13.46 13.63 -5.09
N GLY A 4 -12.81 14.76 -5.38
CA GLY A 4 -11.65 15.26 -4.60
C GLY A 4 -11.93 15.43 -3.11
N THR A 5 -13.19 15.67 -2.74
CA THR A 5 -13.66 15.74 -1.35
C THR A 5 -13.53 14.42 -0.59
N VAL A 6 -13.61 13.27 -1.28
CA VAL A 6 -13.44 11.94 -0.67
C VAL A 6 -11.95 11.65 -0.46
N GLN A 7 -11.09 12.10 -1.37
CA GLN A 7 -9.63 11.95 -1.24
C GLN A 7 -9.10 12.74 -0.04
N GLU A 8 -9.52 13.99 0.13
CA GLU A 8 -9.13 14.82 1.28
C GLU A 8 -9.61 14.24 2.62
N LYS A 9 -10.85 13.75 2.67
CA LYS A 9 -11.37 13.04 3.85
C LYS A 9 -10.56 11.78 4.15
N PHE A 10 -10.20 11.02 3.12
CA PHE A 10 -9.39 9.82 3.30
C PHE A 10 -7.97 10.16 3.79
N ALA A 11 -7.31 11.16 3.20
CA ALA A 11 -5.98 11.60 3.62
C ALA A 11 -5.97 12.08 5.07
N SER A 12 -6.95 12.90 5.46
CA SER A 12 -7.07 13.36 6.85
C SER A 12 -7.34 12.22 7.83
N LEU A 13 -8.15 11.23 7.46
CA LEU A 13 -8.35 10.03 8.28
C LEU A 13 -7.06 9.21 8.44
N VAL A 14 -6.29 9.01 7.37
CA VAL A 14 -5.03 8.26 7.43
C VAL A 14 -3.97 9.00 8.25
N ALA A 15 -3.87 10.32 8.07
CA ALA A 15 -2.98 11.15 8.88
C ALA A 15 -3.33 11.06 10.37
N ASN A 16 -4.61 11.10 10.73
CA ASN A 16 -5.04 10.99 12.13
C ASN A 16 -4.88 9.58 12.71
N ALA A 17 -5.10 8.54 11.90
CA ALA A 17 -5.07 7.16 12.39
C ALA A 17 -3.66 6.58 12.49
N VAL A 18 -2.78 6.91 11.54
CA VAL A 18 -1.46 6.27 11.36
C VAL A 18 -0.32 7.29 11.29
N GLY A 19 -0.62 8.60 11.21
CA GLY A 19 0.42 9.63 11.02
C GLY A 19 1.09 9.58 9.64
N GLY A 20 0.46 8.90 8.67
CA GLY A 20 1.01 8.68 7.33
C GLY A 20 0.47 9.65 6.29
N ASP A 21 1.28 9.94 5.28
CA ASP A 21 0.88 10.72 4.11
C ASP A 21 0.26 9.82 3.02
N VAL A 22 -0.75 10.34 2.31
CA VAL A 22 -1.46 9.59 1.27
C VAL A 22 -1.22 10.23 -0.09
N ILE A 23 -0.55 9.48 -0.96
CA ILE A 23 -0.28 9.90 -2.33
C ILE A 23 -1.41 9.40 -3.23
N PHE A 24 -2.14 10.31 -3.86
CA PHE A 24 -3.13 10.00 -4.87
C PHE A 24 -2.52 10.12 -6.27
N ASP A 25 -2.67 9.06 -7.06
CA ASP A 25 -2.22 9.05 -8.45
C ASP A 25 -3.43 8.99 -9.39
N LYS A 26 -3.48 9.87 -10.40
CA LYS A 26 -4.57 9.89 -11.38
C LYS A 26 -4.35 8.76 -12.38
N GLN A 27 -5.31 7.83 -12.44
CA GLN A 27 -5.28 6.69 -13.37
C GLN A 27 -5.26 7.11 -14.87
N ASN A 28 -5.55 8.37 -15.21
CA ASN A 28 -5.82 8.81 -16.59
C ASN A 28 -4.64 9.50 -17.32
N ASP A 29 -3.45 9.62 -16.73
CA ASP A 29 -2.29 10.19 -17.42
C ASP A 29 -1.54 9.16 -18.30
N LEU A 30 -2.28 8.27 -18.96
CA LEU A 30 -1.75 7.31 -19.94
C LEU A 30 -1.16 7.97 -21.21
N LYS A 31 -1.36 9.29 -21.38
CA LYS A 31 -0.85 10.07 -22.53
C LYS A 31 0.67 10.27 -22.50
N ASN A 32 1.28 10.20 -21.33
CA ASN A 32 2.73 10.03 -21.19
C ASN A 32 2.94 8.67 -20.52
N SER A 33 3.39 7.68 -21.29
CA SER A 33 3.65 6.31 -20.84
C SER A 33 4.85 6.20 -19.86
N GLU A 34 5.08 7.23 -19.06
CA GLU A 34 6.08 7.22 -18.01
C GLU A 34 5.42 6.65 -16.76
N VAL A 35 5.63 5.34 -16.54
CA VAL A 35 5.15 4.71 -15.32
C VAL A 35 5.87 5.36 -14.15
N THR A 36 5.14 6.16 -13.35
CA THR A 36 5.65 6.77 -12.12
C THR A 36 6.39 5.72 -11.31
N LEU A 37 7.67 5.93 -11.01
CA LEU A 37 8.53 4.98 -10.29
C LEU A 37 7.86 4.47 -8.99
N LEU A 38 7.10 5.33 -8.33
CA LEU A 38 6.32 5.00 -7.14
C LEU A 38 5.22 3.95 -7.40
N ARG A 39 4.53 4.01 -8.55
CA ARG A 39 3.50 3.04 -8.92
C ARG A 39 4.09 1.64 -9.08
N TRP A 40 5.23 1.51 -9.75
CA TRP A 40 5.94 0.24 -9.88
C TRP A 40 6.28 -0.36 -8.51
N VAL A 41 6.80 0.46 -7.59
CA VAL A 41 7.15 0.02 -6.23
C VAL A 41 5.90 -0.46 -5.48
N ILE A 42 4.80 0.27 -5.56
CA ILE A 42 3.51 -0.08 -4.94
C ILE A 42 2.99 -1.41 -5.50
N GLU A 43 2.84 -1.52 -6.82
CA GLU A 43 2.30 -2.72 -7.46
C GLU A 43 3.13 -3.97 -7.16
N ARG A 44 4.46 -3.87 -7.21
CA ARG A 44 5.36 -4.99 -6.90
C ARG A 44 5.28 -5.38 -5.43
N SER A 45 5.21 -4.41 -4.54
CA SER A 45 5.00 -4.63 -3.11
C SER A 45 3.69 -5.38 -2.85
N PHE A 46 2.58 -4.93 -3.43
CA PHE A 46 1.29 -5.62 -3.33
C PHE A 46 1.33 -7.03 -3.92
N GLY A 47 2.01 -7.24 -5.05
CA GLY A 47 2.21 -8.56 -5.64
C GLY A 47 2.98 -9.53 -4.73
N TRP A 48 3.90 -9.03 -3.91
CA TRP A 48 4.57 -9.86 -2.89
C TRP A 48 3.69 -10.11 -1.67
N LEU A 49 2.95 -9.11 -1.20
CA LEU A 49 2.04 -9.24 -0.07
C LEU A 49 0.89 -10.23 -0.38
N GLN A 50 0.36 -10.23 -1.60
CA GLN A 50 -0.68 -11.18 -2.03
C GLN A 50 -0.21 -12.64 -2.00
N LYS A 51 1.10 -12.92 -2.14
CA LYS A 51 1.63 -14.28 -1.99
C LYS A 51 1.65 -14.75 -0.53
N CYS A 52 1.54 -13.83 0.43
CA CYS A 52 1.47 -14.15 1.84
C CYS A 52 0.00 -14.41 2.21
N ARG A 53 -0.42 -15.69 2.20
CA ARG A 53 -1.80 -16.12 2.49
C ARG A 53 -2.40 -15.49 3.76
N ARG A 54 -1.57 -15.23 4.77
CA ARG A 54 -2.00 -14.63 6.05
C ARG A 54 -2.45 -13.16 5.93
N LEU A 55 -1.96 -12.42 4.93
CA LEU A 55 -2.33 -11.02 4.68
C LEU A 55 -3.56 -10.86 3.78
N TRP A 56 -3.99 -11.93 3.09
CA TRP A 56 -5.07 -11.90 2.09
C TRP A 56 -6.44 -11.39 2.60
N LYS A 57 -6.70 -11.45 3.91
CA LYS A 57 -8.00 -11.05 4.50
C LYS A 57 -7.90 -10.04 5.64
N ASN A 58 -6.76 -9.38 5.85
CA ASN A 58 -6.53 -8.53 7.03
C ASN A 58 -7.16 -9.15 8.29
N CYS A 59 -6.87 -10.44 8.52
CA CYS A 59 -7.49 -11.20 9.61
C CYS A 59 -7.00 -10.81 11.00
N GLU A 60 -6.08 -9.84 11.08
CA GLU A 60 -5.50 -9.40 12.34
C GLU A 60 -6.48 -8.45 13.03
N ARG A 61 -6.88 -8.81 14.25
CA ARG A 61 -7.82 -8.02 15.07
C ARG A 61 -7.27 -6.65 15.44
N GLU A 62 -5.95 -6.55 15.61
CA GLU A 62 -5.25 -5.35 16.06
C GLU A 62 -4.37 -4.82 14.93
N PHE A 63 -4.37 -3.50 14.73
CA PHE A 63 -3.59 -2.84 13.68
C PHE A 63 -2.09 -3.11 13.82
N HIS A 64 -1.55 -3.08 15.05
CA HIS A 64 -0.14 -3.36 15.32
C HIS A 64 0.30 -4.75 14.83
N LYS A 65 -0.56 -5.77 15.00
CA LYS A 65 -0.26 -7.13 14.54
C LYS A 65 -0.25 -7.20 13.01
N SER A 66 -1.17 -6.50 12.36
CA SER A 66 -1.19 -6.38 10.89
C SER A 66 0.10 -5.73 10.38
N ALA A 67 0.54 -4.63 11.00
CA ALA A 67 1.79 -3.95 10.65
C ALA A 67 3.00 -4.87 10.79
N MET A 68 3.12 -5.60 11.92
CA MET A 68 4.20 -6.57 12.12
C MET A 68 4.20 -7.68 11.06
N MET A 69 3.03 -8.19 10.67
CA MET A 69 2.92 -9.22 9.64
C MET A 69 3.39 -8.72 8.26
N VAL A 70 3.10 -7.46 7.92
CA VAL A 70 3.63 -6.80 6.73
C VAL A 70 5.16 -6.71 6.82
N THR A 71 5.72 -6.24 7.95
CA THR A 71 7.19 -6.18 8.14
C THR A 71 7.85 -7.55 7.98
N LEU A 72 7.30 -8.59 8.62
CA LEU A 72 7.81 -9.97 8.50
C LEU A 72 7.77 -10.50 7.07
N SER A 73 6.73 -10.14 6.31
CA SER A 73 6.61 -10.55 4.91
C SER A 73 7.71 -9.95 4.02
N PHE A 74 8.06 -8.68 4.23
CA PHE A 74 9.17 -8.03 3.55
C PHE A 74 10.53 -8.55 4.02
N LEU A 75 10.70 -8.81 5.32
CA LEU A 75 11.91 -9.43 5.85
C LEU A 75 12.17 -10.79 5.18
N ARG A 76 11.14 -11.63 5.10
CA ARG A 76 11.22 -12.92 4.41
C ARG A 76 11.55 -12.76 2.92
N PHE A 77 10.99 -11.75 2.26
CA PHE A 77 11.30 -11.46 0.86
C PHE A 77 12.78 -11.09 0.68
N MET A 78 13.32 -10.22 1.53
CA MET A 78 14.74 -9.85 1.51
C MET A 78 15.65 -11.05 1.80
N LEU A 79 15.31 -11.87 2.80
CA LEU A 79 16.10 -13.05 3.17
C LEU A 79 16.08 -14.16 2.11
N LYS A 80 15.00 -14.29 1.32
CA LYS A 80 14.92 -15.29 0.23
C LYS A 80 15.68 -14.86 -1.03
N LYS A 81 16.06 -13.59 -1.13
CA LYS A 81 16.72 -12.99 -2.28
C LYS A 81 18.25 -12.92 -2.14
N HIS A 82 18.79 -13.26 -0.97
CA HIS A 82 20.20 -13.60 -0.73
C HIS A 82 20.37 -15.12 -0.68
#